data_AF-A0A3M8AT02-F1
#
_entry.id   AF-A0A3M8AT02-F1
#
_cell.length_a   1.000
_cell.length_b   1.000
_cell.length_c   1.000
_cell.angle_alpha   90.00
_cell.angle_beta   90.00
_cell.angle_gamma   90.00
#
_symmetry.space_group_name_H-M   'P 1'
#
loop_
_entity.id
_entity.type
_entity.pdbx_description
1 polymer ?
#
loop_
_entity_poly.entity_id
_entity_poly.type
_entity_poly.pdbx_seq_one_letter_code
_entity_poly.pdbx_strand_id
1 'polypeptide(L)'
;MNTLPCQGCKGLCCGPVPITEKERTNIHKKLKAIPKKLRENLEQQPRFSGTCIFYDMNKDQCGIHSFRPEICRMFGYYEDLVCFRKPKLATKGKVTMKEKYIGLLSIDFTWKDFR
;
A
#
# COMPACT_ATOMS: atom_id res chain seq x y z
N MET A 1 -10.35 -7.42 14.79
CA MET A 1 -9.34 -6.83 13.88
C MET A 1 -9.54 -7.48 12.52
N ASN A 2 -10.06 -6.75 11.53
CA ASN A 2 -10.33 -7.34 10.21
C ASN A 2 -8.99 -7.55 9.48
N THR A 3 -8.61 -8.82 9.32
CA THR A 3 -7.48 -9.23 8.47
C THR A 3 -7.61 -8.58 7.11
N LEU A 4 -6.54 -7.92 6.64
CA LEU A 4 -6.56 -7.25 5.34
C LEU A 4 -6.86 -8.28 4.23
N PRO A 5 -7.56 -7.87 3.15
CA PRO A 5 -7.71 -8.73 1.97
C PRO A 5 -6.37 -9.22 1.40
N CYS A 6 -5.30 -8.46 1.61
CA CYS A 6 -3.94 -8.79 1.18
C CYS A 6 -3.17 -9.73 2.13
N GLN A 7 -3.68 -10.03 3.32
CA GLN A 7 -3.02 -10.99 4.19
C GLN A 7 -3.12 -12.40 3.57
N GLY A 8 -2.00 -13.10 3.54
CA GLY A 8 -1.81 -14.39 2.87
C GLY A 8 -1.64 -14.27 1.36
N CYS A 9 -1.52 -13.07 0.79
CA CYS A 9 -1.29 -12.86 -0.64
C CYS A 9 0.14 -12.39 -0.96
N LYS A 10 1.00 -12.18 0.05
CA LYS A 10 2.36 -11.65 -0.13
C LYS A 10 2.42 -10.37 -0.96
N GLY A 11 1.37 -9.55 -0.88
CA GLY A 11 1.29 -8.26 -1.56
C GLY A 11 1.28 -8.31 -3.09
N LEU A 12 0.96 -9.45 -3.72
CA LEU A 12 1.05 -9.66 -5.18
C LEU A 12 0.33 -8.62 -6.05
N CYS A 13 -0.72 -7.98 -5.52
CA CYS A 13 -1.51 -6.97 -6.23
C CYS A 13 -1.51 -5.61 -5.50
N CYS A 14 -0.50 -5.35 -4.66
CA CYS A 14 -0.47 -4.16 -3.81
C CYS A 14 0.07 -2.90 -4.50
N GLY A 15 0.54 -2.98 -5.75
CA GLY A 15 1.06 -1.83 -6.49
C GLY A 15 1.00 -2.01 -8.01
N PRO A 16 1.12 -0.91 -8.78
CA PRO A 16 1.24 0.49 -8.33
C PRO A 16 -0.11 1.07 -7.84
N VAL A 17 -0.06 2.03 -6.91
CA VAL A 17 -1.25 2.61 -6.24
C VAL A 17 -1.29 4.12 -6.44
N PRO A 18 -2.40 4.72 -6.90
CA PRO A 18 -2.51 6.17 -7.02
C PRO A 18 -2.51 6.86 -5.65
N ILE A 19 -1.85 8.01 -5.58
CA ILE A 19 -1.73 8.81 -4.36
C ILE A 19 -2.06 10.28 -4.59
N THR A 20 -2.61 10.93 -3.56
CA THR A 20 -2.83 12.38 -3.53
C THR A 20 -1.59 13.11 -3.03
N GLU A 21 -1.56 14.44 -3.19
CA GLU A 21 -0.45 15.28 -2.70
C GLU A 21 -0.30 15.21 -1.18
N LYS A 22 -1.43 15.18 -0.47
CA LYS A 22 -1.49 15.04 0.98
C LYS A 22 -0.90 13.69 1.43
N GLU A 23 -1.22 12.63 0.71
CA GLU A 23 -0.70 11.29 0.99
C GLU A 23 0.80 11.20 0.71
N ARG A 24 1.26 11.73 -0.43
CA ARG A 24 2.70 11.81 -0.76
C ARG A 24 3.47 12.52 0.34
N THR A 25 3.01 13.70 0.76
CA THR A 25 3.63 14.48 1.83
C THR A 25 3.67 13.73 3.16
N ASN A 26 2.55 13.11 3.55
CA ASN A 26 2.46 12.35 4.80
C ASN A 26 3.36 11.11 4.77
N ILE A 27 3.39 10.36 3.67
CA ILE A 27 4.23 9.17 3.53
C ILE A 27 5.69 9.59 3.60
N HIS A 28 6.12 10.63 2.88
CA HIS A 28 7.51 11.11 2.94
C HIS A 28 7.92 11.50 4.37
N LYS A 29 7.05 12.21 5.10
CA LYS A 29 7.28 12.56 6.52
C LYS A 29 7.39 11.32 7.40
N LYS A 30 6.51 10.33 7.22
CA LYS A 30 6.48 9.11 8.03
C LYS A 30 7.65 8.18 7.71
N LEU A 31 8.11 8.12 6.47
CA LEU A 31 9.28 7.32 6.07
C LEU A 31 10.55 7.75 6.80
N LYS A 32 10.75 9.06 6.98
CA LYS A 32 11.87 9.60 7.78
C LYS A 32 11.83 9.17 9.25
N ALA A 33 10.63 8.86 9.77
CA ALA A 33 10.45 8.37 11.13
C ALA A 33 10.61 6.85 11.27
N ILE A 34 10.70 6.11 10.16
CA ILE A 34 10.93 4.66 10.19
C ILE A 34 12.41 4.40 10.51
N PRO A 35 12.72 3.52 11.50
CA PRO A 35 14.10 3.15 11.80
C PRO A 35 14.85 2.67 10.57
N LYS A 36 16.10 3.14 10.38
CA LYS A 36 16.94 2.79 9.23
C LYS A 36 17.03 1.28 8.99
N LYS A 37 17.23 0.50 10.06
CA LYS A 37 17.29 -0.96 9.98
C LYS A 37 16.01 -1.58 9.38
N LEU A 38 14.84 -1.02 9.67
CA LEU A 38 13.58 -1.51 9.10
C LEU A 38 13.47 -1.14 7.62
N ARG A 39 13.95 0.04 7.23
CA ARG A 39 14.03 0.47 5.83
C ARG A 39 14.96 -0.45 5.01
N GLU A 40 16.16 -0.70 5.52
CA GLU A 40 17.14 -1.61 4.91
C GLU A 40 16.61 -3.05 4.79
N ASN A 41 15.95 -3.54 5.83
CA ASN A 41 15.32 -4.87 5.80
C ASN A 41 14.25 -4.98 4.70
N LEU A 42 13.46 -3.93 4.45
CA LEU A 42 12.42 -3.94 3.40
C LEU A 42 13.01 -3.94 2.00
N GLU A 43 14.15 -3.27 1.79
CA GLU A 43 14.89 -3.20 0.53
C GLU A 43 15.51 -4.56 0.15
N GLN A 44 15.97 -5.33 1.14
CA GLN A 44 16.62 -6.62 0.92
C GLN A 44 15.66 -7.80 0.70
N GLN A 45 14.34 -7.58 0.85
CA GLN A 45 13.35 -8.64 0.70
C GLN A 45 13.10 -8.98 -0.78
N PRO A 46 12.89 -10.27 -1.12
CA PRO A 46 12.48 -10.65 -2.47
C PRO A 46 11.10 -10.06 -2.79
N ARG A 47 10.94 -9.49 -4.00
CA ARG A 47 9.69 -8.85 -4.45
C ARG A 47 9.16 -9.57 -5.68
N PHE A 48 7.87 -9.88 -5.68
CA PHE A 48 7.17 -10.29 -6.90
C PHE A 48 6.72 -9.05 -7.68
N SER A 49 6.55 -9.19 -8.98
CA SER A 49 5.90 -8.17 -9.81
C SER A 49 4.54 -7.77 -9.22
N GLY A 50 4.25 -6.47 -9.17
CA GLY A 50 3.03 -5.94 -8.55
C GLY A 50 3.08 -5.79 -7.03
N THR A 51 4.18 -6.18 -6.38
CA THR A 51 4.37 -5.97 -4.93
C THR A 51 4.86 -4.55 -4.66
N CYS A 52 4.07 -3.78 -3.90
CA CYS A 52 4.45 -2.44 -3.45
C CYS A 52 5.69 -2.48 -2.54
N ILE A 53 6.63 -1.54 -2.70
CA ILE A 53 7.89 -1.44 -1.93
C ILE A 53 7.71 -1.37 -0.41
N PHE A 54 6.53 -0.96 0.06
CA PHE A 54 6.22 -0.85 1.47
C PHE A 54 5.66 -2.13 2.09
N TYR A 55 5.40 -3.17 1.30
CA TYR A 55 4.91 -4.44 1.84
C TYR A 55 6.06 -5.20 2.52
N ASP A 56 5.87 -5.71 3.72
CA ASP A 56 6.83 -6.57 4.41
C ASP A 56 6.50 -8.03 4.05
N MET A 57 7.32 -8.61 3.18
CA MET A 57 7.17 -9.98 2.66
C MET A 57 7.42 -11.04 3.72
N ASN A 58 8.31 -10.75 4.67
CA ASN A 58 8.66 -11.70 5.74
C ASN A 58 7.53 -11.78 6.77
N LYS A 59 6.87 -10.66 7.02
CA LYS A 59 5.74 -10.56 7.97
C LYS A 59 4.36 -10.63 7.31
N ASP A 60 4.31 -10.73 5.99
CA ASP A 60 3.08 -10.79 5.19
C ASP A 60 2.08 -9.66 5.54
N GLN A 61 2.60 -8.42 5.63
CA GLN A 61 1.82 -7.26 6.06
C GLN A 61 2.29 -5.96 5.39
N CYS A 62 1.46 -4.91 5.44
CA CYS A 62 1.86 -3.59 4.95
C CYS A 62 2.72 -2.85 5.98
N GLY A 63 3.97 -2.52 5.63
CA GLY A 63 4.90 -1.77 6.50
C GLY A 63 4.47 -0.32 6.78
N ILE A 64 3.55 0.22 5.99
CA ILE A 64 2.97 1.56 6.17
C ILE A 64 1.48 1.52 6.57
N HIS A 65 0.99 0.42 7.13
CA HIS A 65 -0.45 0.18 7.34
C HIS A 65 -1.20 1.36 7.98
N SER A 66 -0.62 2.02 8.99
CA SER A 66 -1.23 3.15 9.71
C SER A 66 -1.42 4.41 8.85
N PHE A 67 -0.62 4.58 7.81
CA PHE A 67 -0.64 5.77 6.94
C PHE A 67 -0.71 5.41 5.46
N ARG A 68 -1.26 4.23 5.14
CA ARG A 68 -1.54 3.79 3.78
C ARG A 68 -2.51 4.78 3.08
N PRO A 69 -2.37 4.94 1.75
CA PRO A 69 -3.30 5.71 0.94
C PRO A 69 -4.75 5.28 1.16
N GLU A 70 -5.69 6.20 0.99
CA GLU A 70 -7.12 6.00 1.10
C GLU A 70 -7.59 4.85 0.20
N ILE A 71 -7.13 4.81 -1.06
CA ILE A 71 -7.46 3.72 -1.98
C ILE A 71 -7.00 2.34 -1.46
N CYS A 72 -5.85 2.25 -0.77
CA CYS A 72 -5.40 1.01 -0.10
C CYS A 72 -6.27 0.62 1.10
N ARG A 73 -6.96 1.57 1.74
CA ARG A 73 -7.92 1.29 2.83
C ARG A 73 -9.23 0.75 2.28
N MET A 74 -9.58 1.16 1.06
CA MET A 74 -10.83 0.85 0.39
C MET A 74 -10.74 -0.45 -0.41
N PHE A 75 -9.55 -0.79 -0.90
CA PHE A 75 -9.30 -2.03 -1.64
C PHE A 75 -9.84 -3.28 -0.92
N GLY A 76 -10.58 -4.08 -1.68
CA GLY A 76 -11.25 -5.31 -1.26
C GLY A 76 -12.61 -5.11 -0.59
N TYR A 77 -13.02 -3.88 -0.31
CA TYR A 77 -14.29 -3.57 0.36
C TYR A 77 -15.30 -2.81 -0.51
N TYR A 78 -14.85 -2.15 -1.58
CA TYR A 78 -15.70 -1.36 -2.49
C TYR A 78 -15.89 -2.08 -3.83
N GLU A 79 -17.06 -1.92 -4.44
CA GLU A 79 -17.52 -2.60 -5.67
C GLU A 79 -16.60 -2.40 -6.89
N ASP A 80 -15.90 -1.28 -6.98
CA ASP A 80 -14.95 -0.92 -8.05
C ASP A 80 -13.49 -1.22 -7.67
N LEU A 81 -13.23 -1.66 -6.44
CA LEU A 81 -11.90 -2.03 -5.93
C LEU A 81 -11.91 -3.46 -5.39
N VAL A 82 -12.49 -4.39 -6.14
CA VAL A 82 -12.69 -5.78 -5.71
C VAL A 82 -11.36 -6.52 -5.56
N CYS A 83 -11.19 -7.25 -4.46
CA CYS A 83 -10.13 -8.24 -4.33
C CYS A 83 -10.58 -9.57 -4.94
N PHE A 84 -9.94 -10.04 -6.00
CA PHE A 84 -10.30 -11.29 -6.70
C PHE A 84 -10.29 -12.54 -5.80
N ARG A 85 -9.49 -12.54 -4.72
CA ARG A 85 -9.44 -13.65 -3.75
C ARG A 85 -10.62 -13.67 -2.79
N LYS A 86 -11.23 -12.50 -2.54
CA LYS A 86 -12.30 -12.32 -1.56
C LYS A 86 -13.38 -11.36 -2.13
N PRO A 87 -13.98 -11.68 -3.29
CA PRO A 87 -14.91 -10.76 -3.95
C PRO A 87 -16.15 -10.46 -3.09
N LYS A 88 -16.57 -11.41 -2.25
CA LYS A 88 -17.70 -11.27 -1.34
C LYS A 88 -17.53 -10.17 -0.28
N LEU A 89 -16.33 -9.64 -0.07
CA LEU A 89 -16.08 -8.53 0.87
C LEU A 89 -16.38 -7.16 0.24
N ALA A 90 -16.48 -7.07 -1.08
CA ALA A 90 -16.75 -5.84 -1.81
C ALA A 90 -18.23 -5.47 -1.76
N THR A 91 -18.72 -5.12 -0.57
CA THR A 91 -20.13 -4.81 -0.32
C THR A 91 -20.42 -3.32 -0.17
N LYS A 92 -19.38 -2.49 -0.15
CA LYS A 92 -19.55 -1.04 -0.15
C LYS A 92 -19.77 -0.57 -1.58
N GLY A 93 -20.65 0.40 -1.77
CA GLY A 93 -20.93 1.00 -3.08
C GLY A 93 -19.69 1.62 -3.74
N LYS A 94 -19.87 2.21 -4.92
CA LYS A 94 -18.78 2.80 -5.71
C LYS A 94 -17.99 3.88 -4.97
N VAL A 95 -16.70 3.97 -5.29
CA VAL A 95 -15.81 4.97 -4.71
C VAL A 95 -16.09 6.34 -5.29
N THR A 96 -16.19 7.32 -4.40
CA THR A 96 -16.19 8.74 -4.78
C THR A 96 -14.89 9.35 -4.30
N MET A 97 -13.97 9.63 -5.22
CA MET A 97 -12.72 10.30 -4.90
C MET A 97 -12.93 11.80 -4.73
N LYS A 98 -12.48 12.34 -3.60
CA LYS A 98 -12.59 13.77 -3.29
C LYS A 98 -11.39 14.58 -3.76
N GLU A 99 -10.22 13.95 -3.84
CA GLU A 99 -8.95 14.58 -4.18
C GLU A 99 -8.40 14.02 -5.49
N LYS A 100 -7.66 14.85 -6.23
CA LYS A 100 -6.98 14.45 -7.46
C LYS A 100 -5.72 13.66 -7.14
N TYR A 101 -5.51 12.57 -7.87
CA TYR A 101 -4.25 11.82 -7.82
C TYR A 101 -3.15 12.55 -8.59
N ILE A 102 -1.95 12.60 -7.99
CA ILE A 102 -0.79 13.31 -8.54
C ILE A 102 0.39 12.39 -8.88
N GLY A 103 0.28 11.11 -8.56
CA GLY A 103 1.34 10.14 -8.83
C GLY A 103 1.01 8.73 -8.34
N LEU A 104 2.02 7.87 -8.31
CA LEU A 104 1.88 6.44 -7.99
C LEU A 104 2.86 6.02 -6.89
N LEU A 105 2.35 5.46 -5.80
CA LEU A 105 3.11 5.09 -4.60
C LEU A 105 4.37 4.26 -4.87
N SER A 106 4.29 3.25 -5.74
CA SER A 106 5.40 2.34 -6.03
C SER A 106 6.28 2.80 -7.20
N ILE A 107 6.09 4.03 -7.69
CA ILE A 107 6.91 4.66 -8.74
C ILE A 107 7.55 5.92 -8.17
N ASP A 108 6.76 6.78 -7.52
CA ASP A 108 7.19 8.03 -6.92
C ASP A 108 8.11 7.83 -5.71
N PHE A 109 7.94 6.72 -4.99
CA PHE A 109 8.82 6.31 -3.92
C PHE A 109 9.69 5.16 -4.39
N THR A 110 10.97 5.28 -4.10
CA THR A 110 12.02 4.34 -4.47
C THR A 110 12.86 3.97 -3.24
N TRP A 111 13.78 3.03 -3.39
CA TRP A 111 14.75 2.71 -2.35
C TRP A 111 15.69 3.88 -2.02
N LYS A 112 15.77 4.91 -2.87
CA LYS A 112 16.53 6.13 -2.55
C LYS A 112 15.85 6.94 -1.45
N ASP A 113 14.52 6.92 -1.38
CA ASP A 113 13.74 7.58 -0.32
C ASP A 113 13.87 6.89 1.04
N PHE A 114 14.46 5.68 1.06
CA PHE A 114 14.70 4.89 2.26
C PHE A 114 16.06 5.16 2.90
N ARG A 115 16.85 6.08 2.33
CA ARG A 115 18.16 6.49 2.84
C ARG A 115 18.00 7.67 3.79
#